data_AF-A0A7N8XR01-F1
#
_entry.id   AF-A0A7N8XR01-F1
#
_cell.length_a   1.000
_cell.length_b   1.000
_cell.length_c   1.000
_cell.angle_alpha   90.00
_cell.angle_beta   90.00
_cell.angle_gamma   90.00
#
_symmetry.space_group_name_H-M   'P 1'
#
loop_
_entity.id
_entity.type
_entity.pdbx_description
1 polymer ?
#
loop_
_entity_poly.entity_id
_entity_poly.type
_entity_poly.pdbx_seq_one_letter_code
_entity_poly.pdbx_strand_id
1 'polypeptide(L)'
;MLLVKLYFAPALLLLVLSCPLWHVSQAVPVMSKGQMTDSCVLYARTLLQNITDALAQRNLFSGIDCKEQSMQLNTKSNTPSVCAPKESTCSGNTVSEFNLESCLTNIGEDLQHYYKFVVAQSDPDCPLGPAVLFSLRELMENCFAWSLLSDWTSEQVAADGQCTYDERLSLCKILKGFQVRTITINRVIGYLNSGEH
;
A
#
# COMPACT_ATOMS: atom_id res chain seq x y z
N MET A 1 -10.67 47.53 54.75
CA MET A 1 -9.64 46.61 54.22
C MET A 1 -10.04 45.19 54.63
N LEU A 2 -9.93 44.22 53.71
CA LEU A 2 -10.20 42.78 53.88
C LEU A 2 -11.67 42.30 54.02
N LEU A 3 -12.37 42.18 52.89
CA LEU A 3 -13.53 41.28 52.74
C LEU A 3 -13.61 40.72 51.30
N VAL A 4 -12.44 40.45 50.66
CA VAL A 4 -12.35 39.92 49.28
C VAL A 4 -11.48 38.67 49.21
N LYS A 5 -11.53 37.82 50.23
CA LYS A 5 -10.90 36.49 50.20
C LYS A 5 -11.87 35.51 50.83
N LEU A 6 -12.60 34.74 50.02
CA LEU A 6 -13.02 33.34 50.32
C LEU A 6 -14.09 32.76 49.37
N TYR A 7 -14.48 33.43 48.28
CA TYR A 7 -15.46 32.86 47.33
C TYR A 7 -14.86 32.24 46.06
N PHE A 8 -13.53 32.21 45.90
CA PHE A 8 -12.89 31.67 44.70
C PHE A 8 -12.57 30.17 44.78
N ALA A 9 -12.66 29.54 45.95
CA ALA A 9 -12.30 28.13 46.13
C ALA A 9 -13.31 27.11 45.55
N PRO A 10 -14.64 27.25 45.73
CA PRO A 10 -15.57 26.22 45.28
C PRO A 10 -15.82 26.25 43.76
N ALA A 11 -15.70 27.42 43.11
CA ALA A 11 -15.85 27.57 41.67
C ALA A 11 -14.67 26.96 40.87
N LEU A 12 -13.45 27.07 41.40
CA LEU A 12 -12.26 26.43 40.83
C LEU A 12 -12.29 24.90 40.96
N LEU A 13 -12.83 24.37 42.06
CA LEU A 13 -13.01 22.93 42.25
C LEU A 13 -14.05 22.32 41.28
N LEU A 14 -15.13 23.04 40.99
CA LEU A 14 -16.14 22.60 40.02
C LEU A 14 -15.62 22.60 38.58
N LEU A 15 -14.75 23.56 38.21
CA LEU A 15 -14.09 23.59 36.90
C LEU A 15 -13.19 22.37 36.68
N VAL A 16 -12.44 21.95 37.70
CA VAL A 16 -11.56 20.76 37.64
C VAL A 16 -12.36 19.45 37.52
N LEU A 17 -13.54 19.38 38.15
CA LEU A 17 -14.46 18.21 38.05
C LEU A 17 -15.27 18.18 36.74
N SER A 18 -15.37 19.29 36.01
CA SER A 18 -16.14 19.43 34.77
C SER A 18 -15.32 19.24 33.49
N CYS A 19 -13.99 19.09 33.59
CA CYS A 19 -13.21 18.60 32.47
C CYS A 19 -13.44 17.09 32.37
N PRO A 20 -14.23 16.57 31.39
CA PRO A 20 -14.05 15.17 31.07
C PRO A 20 -12.57 15.05 30.73
N LEU A 21 -11.86 14.15 31.41
CA LEU A 21 -10.63 13.61 30.88
C LEU A 21 -10.98 13.18 29.46
N TRP A 22 -10.65 14.01 28.47
CA TRP A 22 -10.76 13.65 27.08
C TRP A 22 -9.79 12.49 26.94
N HIS A 23 -10.30 11.28 27.12
CA HIS A 23 -9.68 10.10 26.59
C HIS A 23 -9.62 10.36 25.10
N VAL A 24 -8.48 10.89 24.65
CA VAL A 24 -8.09 10.84 23.25
C VAL A 24 -8.09 9.36 22.96
N SER A 25 -9.12 8.88 22.28
CA SER A 25 -9.15 7.52 21.75
C SER A 25 -8.00 7.45 20.76
N GLN A 26 -6.85 6.99 21.22
CA GLN A 26 -5.76 6.62 20.35
C GLN A 26 -6.21 5.31 19.70
N ALA A 27 -6.35 5.34 18.37
CA ALA A 27 -6.38 4.11 17.60
C ALA A 27 -4.98 3.50 17.73
N VAL A 28 -4.82 2.60 18.71
CA VAL A 28 -3.57 1.86 18.88
C VAL A 28 -3.53 0.81 17.77
N PRO A 29 -2.40 0.64 17.07
CA PRO A 29 -2.27 -0.46 16.12
C PRO A 29 -2.60 -1.77 16.82
N VAL A 30 -3.34 -2.64 16.12
CA VAL A 30 -3.57 -4.03 16.58
C VAL A 30 -2.20 -4.60 16.89
N MET A 31 -2.03 -5.03 18.15
CA MET A 31 -0.82 -5.64 18.69
C MET A 31 -0.60 -7.00 18.04
N SER A 32 -0.25 -7.00 16.75
CA SER A 32 0.37 -8.15 16.12
C SER A 32 1.83 -8.09 16.53
N LYS A 33 2.36 -9.17 17.13
CA LYS A 33 3.82 -9.40 17.11
C LYS A 33 4.27 -9.14 15.66
N GLY A 34 5.22 -8.23 15.46
CA GLY A 34 5.59 -7.71 14.14
C GLY A 34 5.77 -8.86 13.14
N GLN A 35 4.75 -9.05 12.29
CA GLN A 35 4.74 -10.14 11.31
C GLN A 35 5.46 -9.73 10.02
N MET A 36 5.70 -8.43 9.84
CA MET A 36 6.52 -7.86 8.78
C MET A 36 7.81 -7.31 9.36
N THR A 37 8.89 -7.47 8.61
CA THR A 37 10.24 -7.01 8.97
C THR A 37 10.53 -5.62 8.39
N ASP A 38 11.53 -4.93 8.93
CA ASP A 38 12.04 -3.68 8.34
C ASP A 38 12.49 -3.87 6.89
N SER A 39 13.01 -5.05 6.55
CA SER A 39 13.34 -5.41 5.16
C SER A 39 12.10 -5.36 4.26
N CYS A 40 10.94 -5.83 4.74
CA CYS A 40 9.70 -5.75 3.98
C CYS A 40 9.21 -4.32 3.76
N VAL A 41 9.41 -3.43 4.73
CA VAL A 41 9.18 -2.00 4.55
C VAL A 41 10.10 -1.45 3.44
N LEU A 42 11.38 -1.84 3.43
CA LEU A 42 12.33 -1.42 2.41
C LEU A 42 11.96 -1.95 1.01
N TYR A 43 11.61 -3.23 0.88
CA TYR A 43 11.20 -3.81 -0.39
C TYR A 43 9.94 -3.15 -0.95
N ALA A 44 8.94 -2.90 -0.09
CA ALA A 44 7.70 -2.24 -0.49
C ALA A 44 7.92 -0.80 -0.96
N ARG A 45 8.79 -0.04 -0.27
CA ARG A 45 9.16 1.32 -0.67
C ARG A 45 9.95 1.32 -1.98
N THR A 46 10.88 0.39 -2.13
CA THR A 46 11.68 0.25 -3.35
C THR A 46 10.80 -0.05 -4.56
N LEU A 47 9.81 -0.95 -4.42
CA LEU A 47 8.85 -1.22 -5.47
C LEU A 47 8.04 0.04 -5.84
N LEU A 48 7.53 0.78 -4.84
CA LEU A 48 6.78 2.01 -5.09
C LEU A 48 7.62 3.05 -5.83
N GLN A 49 8.88 3.21 -5.43
CA GLN A 49 9.83 4.13 -6.06
C GLN A 49 10.07 3.73 -7.52
N ASN A 50 10.38 2.46 -7.78
CA ASN A 50 10.65 1.99 -9.14
C ASN A 50 9.43 2.11 -10.07
N ILE A 51 8.21 1.87 -9.57
CA ILE A 51 6.97 2.10 -10.34
C ILE A 51 6.82 3.60 -10.66
N THR A 52 7.08 4.46 -9.66
CA THR A 52 6.99 5.91 -9.82
C THR A 52 8.00 6.44 -10.83
N ASP A 53 9.23 5.94 -10.77
CA ASP A 53 10.29 6.28 -11.72
C ASP A 53 9.96 5.78 -13.12
N ALA A 54 9.45 4.56 -13.26
CA ALA A 54 8.99 4.03 -14.54
C ALA A 54 7.90 4.91 -15.17
N LEU A 55 6.90 5.32 -14.38
CA LEU A 55 5.84 6.24 -14.82
C LEU A 55 6.36 7.63 -15.22
N ALA A 56 7.54 8.04 -14.73
CA ALA A 56 8.18 9.30 -15.07
C ALA A 56 9.10 9.21 -16.31
N GLN A 57 9.37 8.00 -16.82
CA GLN A 57 10.24 7.80 -17.99
C GLN A 57 9.62 8.35 -19.27
N ARG A 58 10.27 9.38 -19.84
CA ARG A 58 9.78 10.06 -21.06
C ARG A 58 9.88 9.19 -22.32
N ASN A 59 10.88 8.31 -22.39
CA ASN A 59 11.08 7.41 -23.51
C ASN A 59 10.02 6.30 -23.55
N LEU A 60 9.67 5.74 -22.40
CA LEU A 60 8.69 4.64 -22.30
C LEU A 60 7.29 5.07 -22.74
N PHE A 61 6.88 6.30 -22.38
CA PHE A 61 5.54 6.84 -22.67
C PHE A 61 5.57 8.02 -23.64
N SER A 62 6.51 8.06 -24.58
CA SER A 62 6.59 9.16 -25.55
C SER A 62 5.27 9.38 -26.31
N GLY A 63 4.73 10.60 -26.26
CA GLY A 63 3.43 10.94 -26.84
C GLY A 63 2.21 10.54 -25.99
N ILE A 64 2.43 10.02 -24.78
CA ILE A 64 1.38 9.67 -23.82
C ILE A 64 1.68 10.42 -22.52
N ASP A 65 0.84 11.39 -22.16
CA ASP A 65 0.91 11.97 -20.81
C ASP A 65 0.21 11.03 -19.82
N CYS A 66 0.99 10.21 -19.15
CA CYS A 66 0.49 9.28 -18.15
C CYS A 66 -0.24 9.98 -17.01
N LYS A 67 0.08 11.23 -16.66
CA LYS A 67 -0.61 11.91 -15.55
C LYS A 67 -2.08 12.12 -15.86
N GLU A 68 -2.40 12.43 -17.11
CA GLU A 68 -3.77 12.66 -17.61
C GLU A 68 -4.56 11.38 -17.89
N GLN A 69 -3.89 10.22 -17.97
CA GLN A 69 -4.60 8.96 -18.24
C GLN A 69 -5.35 8.43 -17.02
N SER A 70 -6.50 7.77 -17.23
CA SER A 70 -7.15 6.99 -16.16
C SER A 70 -6.24 5.85 -15.68
N MET A 71 -6.39 5.41 -14.43
CA MET A 71 -5.76 4.16 -13.98
C MET A 71 -6.63 2.95 -14.27
N GLN A 72 -6.01 1.79 -14.48
CA GLN A 72 -6.69 0.50 -14.53
C GLN A 72 -6.28 -0.33 -13.31
N LEU A 73 -7.25 -0.59 -12.42
CA LEU A 73 -7.04 -1.35 -11.20
C LEU A 73 -7.34 -2.83 -11.40
N ASN A 74 -6.62 -3.69 -10.69
CA ASN A 74 -7.04 -5.07 -10.50
C ASN A 74 -8.32 -5.11 -9.67
N THR A 75 -9.42 -5.55 -10.27
CA THR A 75 -10.74 -5.67 -9.63
C THR A 75 -11.03 -7.09 -9.13
N LYS A 76 -10.11 -8.04 -9.32
CA LYS A 76 -10.29 -9.44 -8.88
C LYS A 76 -10.08 -9.61 -7.38
N SER A 77 -9.24 -8.77 -6.78
CA SER A 77 -8.98 -8.73 -5.34
C SER A 77 -9.75 -7.59 -4.67
N ASN A 78 -10.04 -7.76 -3.38
CA ASN A 78 -10.72 -6.78 -2.54
C ASN A 78 -9.77 -6.08 -1.55
N THR A 79 -8.48 -5.96 -1.88
CA THR A 79 -7.43 -5.42 -1.01
C THR A 79 -7.82 -4.12 -0.29
N PRO A 80 -8.37 -3.06 -0.94
CA PRO A 80 -8.71 -1.84 -0.22
C PRO A 80 -9.75 -2.02 0.87
N SER A 81 -10.75 -2.88 0.67
CA SER A 81 -11.83 -3.07 1.63
C SER A 81 -11.47 -4.08 2.71
N VAL A 82 -10.72 -5.13 2.36
CA VAL A 82 -10.28 -6.17 3.30
C VAL A 82 -9.14 -5.68 4.20
N CYS A 83 -8.23 -4.86 3.66
CA CYS A 83 -7.10 -4.30 4.41
C CYS A 83 -7.41 -2.94 5.05
N ALA A 84 -8.59 -2.36 4.83
CA ALA A 84 -8.99 -1.16 5.54
C ALA A 84 -9.18 -1.48 7.03
N PRO A 85 -8.73 -0.59 7.94
CA PRO A 85 -9.16 -0.66 9.33
C PRO A 85 -10.68 -0.64 9.39
N LYS A 86 -11.29 -1.62 10.06
CA LYS A 86 -12.74 -1.61 10.29
C LYS A 86 -13.06 -0.68 11.46
N GLU A 87 -14.24 -0.05 11.39
CA GLU A 87 -14.83 0.92 12.31
C GLU A 87 -14.06 1.12 13.64
N SER A 88 -13.14 2.07 13.68
CA SER A 88 -12.68 2.64 14.94
C SER A 88 -13.68 3.73 15.34
N THR A 89 -14.68 3.40 16.13
CA THR A 89 -15.46 4.43 16.80
C THR A 89 -14.54 5.13 17.82
N CYS A 90 -14.53 6.46 17.85
CA CYS A 90 -13.77 7.26 18.84
C CYS A 90 -14.36 7.15 20.27
N SER A 91 -15.07 6.07 20.58
CA SER A 91 -15.86 5.89 21.79
C SER A 91 -15.91 4.40 22.16
N GLY A 92 -14.83 3.93 22.77
CA GLY A 92 -14.79 2.62 23.43
C GLY A 92 -14.32 1.47 22.55
N ASN A 93 -13.54 0.58 23.15
CA ASN A 93 -12.94 -0.61 22.55
C ASN A 93 -13.98 -1.52 21.88
N THR A 94 -14.25 -1.29 20.60
CA THR A 94 -14.66 -2.36 19.70
C THR A 94 -13.38 -2.92 19.09
N VAL A 95 -13.01 -4.15 19.48
CA VAL A 95 -11.96 -4.90 18.79
C VAL A 95 -12.40 -5.06 17.35
N SER A 96 -11.93 -4.16 16.48
CA SER A 96 -12.11 -4.30 15.03
C SER A 96 -11.45 -5.61 14.63
N GLU A 97 -12.26 -6.55 14.14
CA GLU A 97 -11.81 -7.85 13.66
C GLU A 97 -11.11 -7.68 12.29
N PHE A 98 -9.91 -7.10 12.33
CA PHE A 98 -9.02 -7.01 11.18
C PHE A 98 -8.55 -8.42 10.84
N ASN A 99 -9.03 -8.95 9.70
CA ASN A 99 -8.62 -10.26 9.22
C ASN A 99 -7.30 -10.13 8.46
N LEU A 100 -6.19 -10.30 9.20
CA LEU A 100 -4.84 -10.21 8.67
C LEU A 100 -4.60 -11.21 7.54
N GLU A 101 -5.04 -12.45 7.69
CA GLU A 101 -4.87 -13.50 6.68
C GLU A 101 -5.54 -13.11 5.36
N SER A 102 -6.81 -12.71 5.41
CA SER A 102 -7.55 -12.26 4.22
C SER A 102 -6.88 -11.05 3.56
N CYS A 103 -6.38 -10.10 4.34
CA CYS A 103 -5.65 -8.95 3.81
C CYS A 103 -4.37 -9.37 3.07
N LEU A 104 -3.54 -10.22 3.69
CA LEU A 104 -2.30 -10.72 3.08
C LEU A 104 -2.57 -11.57 1.84
N THR A 105 -3.62 -12.40 1.84
CA THR A 105 -4.04 -13.18 0.66
C THR A 105 -4.40 -12.26 -0.51
N ASN A 106 -5.21 -11.23 -0.28
CA ASN A 106 -5.62 -10.29 -1.32
C ASN A 106 -4.43 -9.46 -1.84
N ILE A 107 -3.48 -9.10 -0.98
CA ILE A 107 -2.21 -8.47 -1.40
C ILE A 107 -1.42 -9.42 -2.30
N GLY A 108 -1.31 -10.70 -1.93
CA GLY A 108 -0.67 -11.72 -2.77
C GLY A 108 -1.30 -11.79 -4.16
N GLU A 109 -2.63 -11.87 -4.24
CA GLU A 109 -3.36 -11.90 -5.52
C GLU A 109 -3.08 -10.67 -6.39
N ASP A 110 -3.05 -9.47 -5.78
CA ASP A 110 -2.65 -8.25 -6.47
C ASP A 110 -1.22 -8.34 -7.02
N LEU A 111 -0.26 -8.73 -6.18
CA LEU A 111 1.15 -8.84 -6.59
C LEU A 111 1.32 -9.85 -7.74
N GLN A 112 0.60 -10.98 -7.71
CA GLN A 112 0.60 -11.96 -8.78
C GLN A 112 0.04 -11.42 -10.09
N HIS A 113 -1.08 -10.69 -9.99
CA HIS A 113 -1.72 -10.08 -11.15
C HIS A 113 -0.76 -9.11 -11.85
N TYR A 114 -0.14 -8.22 -11.08
CA TYR A 114 0.82 -7.27 -11.62
C TYR A 114 2.11 -7.94 -12.08
N TYR A 115 2.56 -9.02 -11.45
CA TYR A 115 3.72 -9.78 -11.92
C TYR A 115 3.47 -10.41 -13.30
N LYS A 116 2.31 -11.06 -13.53
CA LYS A 116 1.91 -11.57 -14.86
C LYS A 116 1.99 -10.48 -15.92
N PHE A 117 1.46 -9.30 -15.57
CA PHE A 117 1.45 -8.18 -16.47
C PHE A 117 2.85 -7.65 -16.77
N VAL A 118 3.67 -7.41 -15.74
CA VAL A 118 5.03 -6.88 -15.89
C VAL A 118 5.92 -7.84 -16.70
N VAL A 119 5.82 -9.15 -16.48
CA VAL A 119 6.57 -10.16 -17.25
C VAL A 119 6.14 -10.18 -18.71
N ALA A 120 4.83 -10.13 -18.98
CA ALA A 120 4.31 -10.06 -20.36
C ALA A 120 4.73 -8.76 -21.09
N GLN A 121 5.11 -7.71 -20.35
CA GLN A 121 5.58 -6.43 -20.87
C GLN A 121 7.12 -6.31 -20.81
N SER A 122 7.84 -7.37 -20.46
CA SER A 122 9.31 -7.42 -20.48
C SER A 122 9.85 -7.86 -21.85
N ASP A 123 9.05 -7.66 -22.90
CA ASP A 123 9.43 -7.84 -24.30
C ASP A 123 10.67 -6.97 -24.61
N PRO A 124 11.71 -7.49 -25.28
CA PRO A 124 12.90 -6.73 -25.66
C PRO A 124 12.61 -5.42 -26.40
N ASP A 125 11.47 -5.31 -27.08
CA ASP A 125 11.09 -4.12 -27.84
C ASP A 125 10.24 -3.11 -27.04
N CYS A 126 9.82 -3.47 -25.82
CA CYS A 126 9.04 -2.63 -24.90
C CYS A 126 9.43 -2.76 -23.43
N PRO A 127 10.72 -2.71 -23.07
CA PRO A 127 11.13 -3.08 -21.73
C PRO A 127 10.54 -2.12 -20.70
N LEU A 128 9.54 -2.58 -19.94
CA LEU A 128 9.29 -2.00 -18.63
C LEU A 128 10.59 -2.13 -17.83
N GLY A 129 10.98 -1.05 -17.16
CA GLY A 129 12.26 -0.98 -16.46
C GLY A 129 12.54 -2.24 -15.63
N PRO A 130 13.65 -2.97 -15.88
CA PRO A 130 14.02 -4.19 -15.14
C PRO A 130 13.96 -4.02 -13.62
N ALA A 131 14.11 -2.78 -13.14
CA ALA A 131 13.94 -2.38 -11.76
C ALA A 131 12.54 -2.69 -11.17
N VAL A 132 11.45 -2.48 -11.92
CA VAL A 132 10.08 -2.77 -11.45
C VAL A 132 9.90 -4.27 -11.25
N LEU A 133 10.27 -5.07 -12.25
CA LEU A 133 10.19 -6.54 -12.17
C LEU A 133 11.07 -7.08 -11.04
N PHE A 134 12.30 -6.57 -10.93
CA PHE A 134 13.24 -6.99 -9.88
C PHE A 134 12.70 -6.66 -8.48
N SER A 135 12.31 -5.41 -8.23
CA SER A 135 11.77 -5.02 -6.92
C SER A 135 10.44 -5.69 -6.57
N LEU A 136 9.61 -6.02 -7.56
CA LEU A 136 8.39 -6.80 -7.36
C LEU A 136 8.73 -8.22 -6.89
N ARG A 137 9.68 -8.87 -7.56
CA ARG A 137 10.18 -10.20 -7.17
C ARG A 137 10.73 -10.19 -5.76
N GLU A 138 11.61 -9.25 -5.43
CA GLU A 138 12.19 -9.11 -4.10
C GLU A 138 11.12 -8.98 -3.02
N LEU A 139 10.07 -8.18 -3.25
CA LEU A 139 8.95 -8.06 -2.30
C LEU A 139 8.18 -9.39 -2.16
N MET A 140 7.85 -10.05 -3.26
CA MET A 140 7.06 -11.29 -3.25
C MET A 140 7.80 -12.43 -2.55
N GLU A 141 9.08 -12.63 -2.89
CA GLU A 141 9.90 -13.74 -2.38
C GLU A 141 10.23 -13.54 -0.89
N ASN A 142 10.59 -12.31 -0.49
CA ASN A 142 11.08 -12.06 0.87
C ASN A 142 9.97 -11.75 1.88
N CYS A 143 8.77 -11.33 1.46
CA CYS A 143 7.72 -10.87 2.38
C CYS A 143 6.42 -11.65 2.34
N PHE A 144 6.15 -12.39 1.26
CA PHE A 144 4.89 -13.12 1.11
C PHE A 144 5.10 -14.64 1.00
N ALA A 145 6.31 -15.12 1.32
CA ALA A 145 6.72 -16.54 1.22
C ALA A 145 6.35 -17.17 -0.13
N TRP A 146 6.33 -16.35 -1.18
CA TRP A 146 5.96 -16.78 -2.51
C TRP A 146 7.17 -17.49 -3.12
N SER A 147 7.14 -18.82 -3.17
CA SER A 147 8.03 -19.53 -4.09
C SER A 147 7.51 -19.25 -5.49
N LEU A 148 8.34 -18.60 -6.33
CA LEU A 148 8.10 -18.57 -7.78
C LEU A 148 8.06 -20.02 -8.26
N LEU A 149 6.90 -20.67 -8.09
CA LEU A 149 6.62 -22.00 -8.59
C LEU A 149 6.99 -21.96 -10.06
N SER A 150 7.85 -22.89 -10.41
CA SER A 150 8.63 -23.07 -11.64
C SER A 150 7.85 -23.12 -12.96
N ASP A 151 6.60 -22.67 -12.99
CA ASP A 151 5.67 -22.77 -14.12
C ASP A 151 5.50 -21.49 -14.94
N TRP A 152 6.40 -20.52 -14.75
CA TRP A 152 6.34 -19.23 -15.47
C TRP A 152 7.40 -19.17 -16.56
N THR A 153 7.64 -20.29 -17.23
CA THR A 153 8.24 -20.30 -18.56
C THR A 153 7.24 -19.63 -19.50
N SER A 154 7.31 -18.31 -19.59
CA SER A 154 6.63 -17.56 -20.64
C SER A 154 7.22 -18.03 -21.96
N GLU A 155 6.40 -18.68 -22.80
CA GLU A 155 6.73 -18.86 -24.20
C GLU A 155 6.90 -17.46 -24.80
N GLN A 156 8.15 -17.10 -25.07
CA GLN A 156 8.51 -15.88 -25.76
C GLN A 156 8.10 -16.03 -27.22
N VAL A 157 6.94 -15.49 -27.56
CA VAL A 157 6.64 -15.17 -28.96
C VAL A 157 7.30 -13.83 -29.21
N ALA A 158 8.49 -13.86 -29.81
CA ALA A 158 9.13 -12.66 -30.31
C ALA A 158 8.26 -12.09 -31.45
N ALA A 159 7.55 -11.00 -31.16
CA ALA A 159 6.98 -10.16 -32.19
C ALA A 159 8.05 -9.14 -32.56
N ASP A 160 8.46 -9.13 -33.83
CA ASP A 160 9.38 -8.14 -34.39
C ASP A 160 8.65 -6.78 -34.44
N GLY A 161 8.92 -5.88 -33.48
CA GLY A 161 8.26 -4.57 -33.48
C GLY A 161 8.37 -3.73 -32.21
N GLN A 162 8.81 -2.48 -32.38
CA GLN A 162 8.73 -1.41 -31.40
C GLN A 162 7.30 -1.29 -30.82
N CYS A 163 7.14 -1.22 -29.50
CA CYS A 163 5.78 -1.30 -28.96
C CYS A 163 4.84 -0.19 -29.41
N THR A 164 3.63 -0.64 -29.74
CA THR A 164 2.58 0.18 -30.31
C THR A 164 2.13 1.27 -29.33
N TYR A 165 1.45 2.28 -29.85
CA TYR A 165 0.85 3.31 -29.01
C TYR A 165 -0.13 2.71 -27.98
N ASP A 166 -0.97 1.77 -28.41
CA ASP A 166 -2.00 1.17 -27.55
C ASP A 166 -1.40 0.30 -26.43
N GLU A 167 -0.32 -0.43 -26.71
CA GLU A 167 0.41 -1.19 -25.69
C GLU A 167 1.02 -0.27 -24.65
N ARG A 168 1.70 0.81 -25.09
CA ARG A 168 2.28 1.81 -24.18
C ARG A 168 1.21 2.53 -23.36
N LEU A 169 0.05 2.80 -23.97
CA LEU A 169 -1.10 3.40 -23.28
C LEU A 169 -1.68 2.44 -22.24
N SER A 170 -1.83 1.16 -22.59
CA SER A 170 -2.28 0.12 -21.66
C SER A 170 -1.31 -0.04 -20.48
N LEU A 171 -0.01 -0.14 -20.76
CA LEU A 171 1.07 -0.19 -19.78
C LEU A 171 1.01 0.99 -18.81
N CYS A 172 0.86 2.20 -19.34
CA CYS A 172 0.69 3.41 -18.55
C CYS A 172 -0.49 3.32 -17.57
N LYS A 173 -1.68 2.95 -18.06
CA LYS A 173 -2.90 2.84 -17.23
C LYS A 173 -2.76 1.80 -16.14
N ILE A 174 -2.17 0.64 -16.46
CA ILE A 174 -2.01 -0.48 -15.52
C ILE A 174 -0.94 -0.15 -14.48
N LEU A 175 0.19 0.45 -14.85
CA LEU A 175 1.20 0.90 -13.89
C LEU A 175 0.68 1.96 -12.93
N LYS A 176 -0.19 2.86 -13.38
CA LYS A 176 -0.86 3.80 -12.46
C LYS A 176 -1.73 3.09 -11.45
N GLY A 177 -2.49 2.08 -11.89
CA GLY A 177 -3.27 1.25 -10.98
C GLY A 177 -2.36 0.50 -10.00
N PHE A 178 -1.24 -0.02 -10.49
CA PHE A 178 -0.25 -0.70 -9.67
C PHE A 178 0.36 0.24 -8.64
N GLN A 179 0.72 1.46 -9.02
CA GLN A 179 1.24 2.48 -8.10
C GLN A 179 0.28 2.72 -6.93
N VAL A 180 -1.01 2.91 -7.22
CA VAL A 180 -2.05 3.10 -6.20
C VAL A 180 -2.21 1.86 -5.30
N ARG A 181 -2.16 0.66 -5.88
CA ARG A 181 -2.22 -0.57 -5.10
C ARG A 181 -0.98 -0.74 -4.20
N THR A 182 0.21 -0.43 -4.72
CA THR A 182 1.46 -0.47 -3.98
C THR A 182 1.52 0.55 -2.84
N ILE A 183 0.88 1.72 -2.99
CA ILE A 183 0.68 2.66 -1.86
C ILE A 183 -0.13 1.99 -0.74
N THR A 184 -1.19 1.26 -1.10
CA THR A 184 -2.01 0.52 -0.12
C THR A 184 -1.19 -0.56 0.57
N ILE A 185 -0.42 -1.33 -0.20
CA ILE A 185 0.48 -2.38 0.33
C ILE A 185 1.54 -1.78 1.27
N ASN A 186 2.16 -0.65 0.91
CA ASN A 186 3.12 0.06 1.76
C ASN A 186 2.50 0.47 3.10
N ARG A 187 1.24 0.94 3.10
CA ARG A 187 0.53 1.29 4.33
C ARG A 187 0.27 0.07 5.21
N VAL A 188 -0.16 -1.05 4.62
CA VAL A 188 -0.38 -2.30 5.36
C VAL A 188 0.92 -2.82 5.95
N ILE A 189 1.99 -2.93 5.15
CA ILE A 189 3.29 -3.39 5.64
C ILE A 189 3.82 -2.47 6.74
N GLY A 190 3.71 -1.15 6.57
CA GLY A 190 4.08 -0.18 7.60
C GLY A 190 3.29 -0.36 8.89
N TYR A 191 1.97 -0.58 8.78
CA TYR A 191 1.11 -0.87 9.94
C TYR A 191 1.52 -2.15 10.66
N LEU A 192 1.79 -3.24 9.92
CA LEU A 192 2.22 -4.52 10.50
C LEU A 192 3.65 -4.49 11.06
N ASN A 193 4.52 -3.64 10.53
CA ASN A 193 5.86 -3.41 11.07
C ASN A 193 5.85 -2.53 12.32
N SER A 194 4.87 -1.62 12.43
CA SER A 194 4.80 -0.65 13.53
C SER A 194 4.37 -1.23 14.88
N GLY A 195 4.08 -2.54 14.97
CA GLY A 195 3.43 -3.21 16.11
C GLY A 195 4.05 -2.88 17.47
N GLU A 196 3.59 -1.78 18.09
CA GLU A 196 4.37 -1.02 19.07
C GLU A 196 4.99 -1.91 20.16
N HIS A 197 6.30 -1.69 20.39
CA HIS A 197 7.15 -2.39 21.35
C HIS A 197 6.78 -2.12 22.81
#